data_AF-A0A816HN20-F1
#
_entry.id   AF-A0A816HN20-F1
#
_cell.length_a   1.000
_cell.length_b   1.000
_cell.length_c   1.000
_cell.angle_alpha   90.00
_cell.angle_beta   90.00
_cell.angle_gamma   90.00
#
_symmetry.space_group_name_H-M   'P 1'
#
loop_
_entity.id
_entity.type
_entity.pdbx_description
1 polymer ?
#
loop_
_entity_poly.entity_id
_entity_poly.type
_entity_poly.pdbx_seq_one_letter_code
_entity_poly.pdbx_strand_id
1 'polypeptide(L)'
;VEKRSLHRFVCLRTILQPGLDEIVRKIRNRNLFFSTDTEKAIQEADLIFISVNTPTKSFGFGTGRAADLRFVEEAARQIAHISTSNKIVVEKSTVPVKACESIKTILKTNKQRGVSYQVLSNPEFLAEGSAIHDLLAPDRVLIGGDETIEGSLAIKKLS
;
A
#
# COMPACT_ATOMS: atom_id res chain seq x y z
N VAL A 1 9.58 24.63 10.91
CA VAL A 1 9.82 23.79 9.70
C VAL A 1 8.87 22.61 9.77
N GLU A 2 7.65 22.83 9.30
CA GLU A 2 6.49 21.93 9.47
C GLU A 2 6.51 20.91 8.32
N LYS A 3 7.01 19.69 8.55
CA LYS A 3 6.96 18.61 7.56
C LYS A 3 5.53 18.07 7.48
N ARG A 4 4.69 18.68 6.64
CA ARG A 4 3.39 18.11 6.24
C ARG A 4 3.64 17.00 5.22
N SER A 5 3.85 15.78 5.70
CA SER A 5 3.81 14.59 4.85
C SER A 5 2.35 14.33 4.49
N LEU A 6 1.94 14.76 3.28
CA LEU A 6 0.61 14.53 2.72
C LEU A 6 0.48 13.05 2.32
N HIS A 7 0.10 12.20 3.27
CA HIS A 7 -0.23 10.82 2.99
C HIS A 7 -1.66 10.77 2.43
N ARG A 8 -1.80 10.77 1.10
CA ARG A 8 -3.10 10.58 0.43
C ARG A 8 -3.42 9.09 0.36
N PHE A 9 -4.28 8.65 1.27
CA PHE A 9 -4.83 7.28 1.28
C PHE A 9 -6.03 7.16 0.36
N VAL A 10 -5.98 6.23 -0.60
CA VAL A 10 -7.12 5.86 -1.46
C VAL A 10 -7.74 4.57 -0.90
N CYS A 11 -9.01 4.60 -0.51
CA CYS A 11 -9.77 3.41 -0.10
C CYS A 11 -11.13 3.41 -0.81
N LEU A 12 -11.47 2.31 -1.51
CA LEU A 12 -12.63 2.19 -2.42
C LEU A 12 -13.68 1.19 -1.94
N ARG A 13 -13.99 1.14 -0.63
CA ARG A 13 -15.12 0.35 -0.13
C ARG A 13 -15.82 1.01 1.05
N THR A 14 -17.15 1.07 1.01
CA THR A 14 -18.01 1.37 2.15
C THR A 14 -17.99 0.17 3.10
N ILE A 15 -17.18 0.28 4.16
CA ILE A 15 -17.10 -0.72 5.23
C ILE A 15 -17.87 -0.15 6.43
N LEU A 16 -18.85 -0.90 6.93
CA LEU A 16 -19.52 -0.53 8.17
C LEU A 16 -18.63 -0.91 9.35
N GLN A 17 -17.87 0.07 9.84
CA GLN A 17 -16.97 -0.07 10.98
C GLN A 17 -17.39 0.91 12.07
N PRO A 18 -17.62 0.46 13.32
CA PRO A 18 -17.92 1.35 14.43
C PRO A 18 -16.86 2.47 14.56
N GLY A 19 -17.29 3.72 14.62
CA GLY A 19 -16.40 4.89 14.77
C GLY A 19 -15.68 5.38 13.51
N LEU A 20 -15.64 4.59 12.41
CA LEU A 20 -14.99 5.01 11.16
C LEU A 20 -15.64 6.24 10.55
N ASP A 21 -16.97 6.26 10.53
CA ASP A 21 -17.78 7.34 9.95
C ASP A 21 -17.48 8.71 10.59
N GLU A 22 -17.34 8.74 11.91
CA GLU A 22 -17.06 9.96 12.66
C GLU A 22 -15.65 10.48 12.34
N ILE A 23 -14.66 9.59 12.35
CA ILE A 23 -13.27 9.91 12.01
C ILE A 23 -13.19 10.46 10.59
N VAL A 24 -13.77 9.76 9.61
CA VAL A 24 -13.75 10.17 8.20
C VAL A 24 -14.39 11.53 8.02
N ARG A 25 -15.56 11.79 8.61
CA ARG A 25 -16.22 13.12 8.52
C ARG A 25 -15.35 14.25 9.07
N LYS A 26 -14.59 14.00 10.14
CA LYS A 26 -13.74 15.01 10.81
C LYS A 26 -12.49 15.41 10.00
N ILE A 27 -11.94 14.48 9.22
CA ILE A 27 -10.64 14.65 8.54
C ILE A 27 -10.72 14.67 7.01
N ARG A 28 -11.86 14.28 6.43
CA ARG A 28 -12.11 14.35 5.00
C ARG A 28 -11.95 15.78 4.50
N ASN A 29 -11.34 15.93 3.32
CA ASN A 29 -11.00 17.20 2.67
C ASN A 29 -9.98 18.07 3.41
N ARG A 30 -9.38 17.58 4.51
CA ARG A 30 -8.28 18.26 5.21
C ARG A 30 -6.96 17.59 4.90
N ASN A 31 -6.85 16.32 5.26
CA ASN A 31 -5.69 15.48 5.01
C ASN A 31 -6.09 14.06 4.53
N LEU A 32 -7.39 13.75 4.48
CA LEU A 32 -7.93 12.54 3.86
C LEU A 32 -8.74 12.93 2.61
N PHE A 33 -8.40 12.32 1.48
CA PHE A 33 -9.05 12.58 0.19
C PHE A 33 -9.38 11.27 -0.50
N PHE A 34 -10.58 11.16 -1.06
CA PHE A 34 -10.97 10.04 -1.90
C PHE A 34 -11.05 10.52 -3.34
N SER A 35 -10.41 9.80 -4.25
CA SER A 35 -10.37 10.12 -5.68
C SER A 35 -10.36 8.84 -6.50
N THR A 36 -10.88 8.92 -7.71
CA THR A 36 -10.74 7.90 -8.76
C THR A 36 -9.61 8.22 -9.74
N ASP A 37 -9.03 9.43 -9.65
CA ASP A 37 -7.84 9.84 -10.41
C ASP A 37 -6.59 9.25 -9.77
N THR A 38 -6.27 8.01 -10.17
CA THR A 38 -5.11 7.25 -9.69
C THR A 38 -3.80 7.81 -10.24
N GLU A 39 -3.79 8.31 -11.48
CA GLU A 39 -2.59 8.84 -12.12
C GLU A 39 -2.03 10.03 -11.33
N LYS A 40 -2.88 11.02 -11.05
CA LYS A 40 -2.49 12.18 -10.25
C LYS A 40 -2.05 11.78 -8.85
N ALA A 41 -2.76 10.85 -8.22
CA ALA A 41 -2.42 10.36 -6.88
C ALA A 41 -1.04 9.69 -6.85
N ILE A 42 -0.70 8.87 -7.86
CA ILE A 42 0.60 8.22 -7.98
C ILE A 42 1.70 9.25 -8.23
N GLN A 43 1.49 10.21 -9.14
CA GLN A 43 2.50 11.23 -9.46
C GLN A 43 2.91 12.03 -8.22
N GLU A 44 1.93 12.51 -7.47
CA GLU A 44 2.14 13.37 -6.30
C GLU A 44 2.61 12.62 -5.04
N ALA A 45 2.44 11.30 -4.97
CA ALA A 45 2.76 10.52 -3.78
C ALA A 45 4.27 10.24 -3.62
N ASP A 46 4.78 10.46 -2.41
CA ASP A 46 6.08 9.96 -1.94
C ASP A 46 6.01 8.49 -1.48
N LEU A 47 4.86 8.11 -0.91
CA LEU A 47 4.59 6.79 -0.35
C LEU A 47 3.23 6.29 -0.82
N ILE A 48 3.18 5.07 -1.36
CA ILE A 48 1.99 4.46 -1.95
C ILE A 48 1.72 3.13 -1.26
N PHE A 49 0.53 2.97 -0.69
CA PHE A 49 0.05 1.68 -0.19
C PHE A 49 -0.69 0.91 -1.29
N ILE A 50 -0.33 -0.35 -1.48
CA ILE A 50 -1.10 -1.31 -2.26
C ILE A 50 -1.97 -2.09 -1.29
N SER A 51 -3.28 -1.85 -1.35
CA SER A 51 -4.29 -2.46 -0.46
C SER A 51 -5.45 -3.02 -1.29
N VAL A 52 -5.09 -3.83 -2.29
CA VAL A 52 -6.04 -4.52 -3.17
C VAL A 52 -6.28 -5.94 -2.67
N ASN A 53 -7.43 -6.50 -3.04
CA ASN A 53 -7.78 -7.88 -2.72
C ASN A 53 -6.93 -8.86 -3.54
N THR A 54 -6.50 -9.93 -2.90
CA THR A 54 -5.86 -11.08 -3.55
C THR A 54 -6.73 -12.32 -3.35
N PRO A 55 -7.83 -12.48 -4.13
CA PRO A 55 -8.71 -13.62 -3.97
C PRO A 55 -7.96 -14.93 -4.24
N THR A 56 -8.46 -16.04 -3.71
CA THR A 56 -7.89 -17.35 -4.02
C THR A 56 -8.08 -17.68 -5.50
N LYS A 57 -7.06 -18.23 -6.16
CA LYS A 57 -7.12 -18.62 -7.57
C LYS A 57 -8.24 -19.63 -7.80
N SER A 58 -9.08 -19.35 -8.79
CA SER A 58 -10.22 -20.20 -9.19
C SER A 58 -9.87 -21.22 -10.28
N PHE A 59 -8.68 -21.13 -10.90
CA PHE A 59 -8.21 -22.08 -11.91
C PHE A 59 -6.66 -22.14 -11.99
N GLY A 60 -6.13 -23.21 -12.58
CA GLY A 60 -4.69 -23.44 -12.80
C GLY A 60 -3.93 -24.00 -11.59
N PHE A 61 -2.59 -23.92 -11.63
CA PHE A 61 -1.76 -24.40 -10.52
C PHE A 61 -2.03 -23.59 -9.23
N GLY A 62 -2.29 -24.30 -8.14
CA GLY A 62 -2.66 -23.70 -6.84
C GLY A 62 -4.14 -23.32 -6.72
N THR A 63 -5.03 -23.85 -7.55
CA THR A 63 -6.49 -23.62 -7.45
C THR A 63 -7.00 -23.90 -6.03
N GLY A 64 -7.80 -22.98 -5.50
CA GLY A 64 -8.39 -23.10 -4.16
C GLY A 64 -7.41 -22.93 -2.99
N ARG A 65 -6.12 -22.67 -3.25
CA ARG A 65 -5.09 -22.54 -2.20
C ARG A 65 -4.16 -21.33 -2.36
N ALA A 66 -3.79 -20.98 -3.59
CA ALA A 66 -2.88 -19.89 -3.86
C ALA A 66 -3.62 -18.56 -4.03
N ALA A 67 -3.04 -17.47 -3.56
CA ALA A 67 -3.54 -16.13 -3.79
C ALA A 67 -3.33 -15.72 -5.25
N ASP A 68 -4.31 -15.00 -5.79
CA ASP A 68 -4.26 -14.38 -7.10
C ASP A 68 -3.64 -12.98 -6.99
N LEU A 69 -2.43 -12.83 -7.54
CA LEU A 69 -1.65 -11.59 -7.46
C LEU A 69 -1.96 -10.61 -8.60
N ARG A 70 -2.88 -10.94 -9.53
CA ARG A 70 -3.14 -10.11 -10.71
C ARG A 70 -3.40 -8.64 -10.38
N PHE A 71 -4.19 -8.35 -9.35
CA PHE A 71 -4.49 -6.98 -8.95
C PHE A 71 -3.29 -6.25 -8.34
N VAL A 72 -2.46 -6.96 -7.59
CA VAL A 72 -1.22 -6.42 -7.00
C VAL A 72 -0.20 -6.11 -8.10
N GLU A 73 -0.04 -7.03 -9.04
CA GLU A 73 0.85 -6.86 -10.18
C GLU A 73 0.40 -5.72 -11.09
N GLU A 74 -0.91 -5.60 -11.35
CA GLU A 74 -1.47 -4.51 -12.13
C GLU A 74 -1.25 -3.15 -11.45
N ALA A 75 -1.51 -3.06 -10.14
CA ALA A 75 -1.20 -1.84 -9.38
C ALA A 75 0.29 -1.47 -9.46
N ALA A 76 1.19 -2.46 -9.33
CA ALA A 76 2.63 -2.25 -9.47
C ALA A 76 3.02 -1.76 -10.88
N ARG A 77 2.39 -2.27 -11.94
CA ARG A 77 2.62 -1.81 -13.32
C ARG A 77 2.18 -0.37 -13.52
N GLN A 78 1.00 0.00 -13.01
CA GLN A 78 0.50 1.37 -13.08
C GLN A 78 1.44 2.33 -12.35
N ILE A 79 1.87 1.98 -11.12
CA ILE A 79 2.85 2.77 -10.37
C ILE A 79 4.13 2.94 -11.20
N ALA A 80 4.67 1.85 -11.77
CA ALA A 80 5.90 1.91 -12.56
C ALA A 80 5.79 2.86 -13.77
N HIS A 81 4.65 2.81 -14.47
CA HIS A 81 4.42 3.57 -15.69
C HIS A 81 4.24 5.07 -15.43
N ILE A 82 3.48 5.42 -14.39
CA ILE A 82 3.05 6.79 -14.09
C ILE A 82 4.10 7.57 -13.28
N SER A 83 4.91 6.88 -12.48
CA SER A 83 5.85 7.52 -11.56
C SER A 83 6.96 8.27 -12.28
N THR A 84 7.11 9.55 -11.94
CA THR A 84 8.16 10.44 -12.45
C THR A 84 9.24 10.78 -11.41
N SER A 85 9.06 10.32 -10.16
CA SER A 85 9.95 10.55 -9.02
C SER A 85 10.12 9.28 -8.20
N ASN A 86 11.15 9.23 -7.34
CA ASN A 86 11.40 8.09 -6.46
C ASN A 86 10.25 7.89 -5.47
N LYS A 87 9.82 6.64 -5.26
CA LYS A 87 8.67 6.33 -4.39
C LYS A 87 8.95 5.18 -3.45
N ILE A 88 8.27 5.20 -2.30
CA ILE A 88 8.17 4.07 -1.40
C ILE A 88 6.84 3.37 -1.67
N VAL A 89 6.88 2.10 -2.03
CA VAL A 89 5.69 1.28 -2.28
C VAL A 89 5.54 0.30 -1.13
N VAL A 90 4.41 0.33 -0.45
CA VAL A 90 4.14 -0.47 0.74
C VAL A 90 3.03 -1.46 0.41
N GLU A 91 3.35 -2.75 0.49
CA GLU A 91 2.38 -3.82 0.41
C GLU A 91 1.75 -4.03 1.79
N LYS A 92 0.43 -3.83 1.91
CA LYS A 92 -0.28 -3.84 3.20
C LYS A 92 -1.05 -5.14 3.48
N SER A 93 -1.35 -5.89 2.44
CA SER A 93 -2.35 -6.96 2.48
C SER A 93 -1.78 -8.23 3.15
N THR A 94 -2.65 -9.16 3.54
CA THR A 94 -2.30 -10.46 4.16
C THR A 94 -1.77 -11.49 3.15
N VAL A 95 -1.05 -11.02 2.15
CA VAL A 95 -0.69 -11.78 0.93
C VAL A 95 0.51 -12.68 1.23
N PRO A 96 0.63 -13.85 0.55
CA PRO A 96 1.80 -14.71 0.67
C PRO A 96 3.14 -13.99 0.46
N VAL A 97 4.17 -14.52 1.12
CA VAL A 97 5.58 -14.08 1.24
C VAL A 97 6.23 -13.58 -0.06
N LYS A 98 5.69 -13.90 -1.24
CA LYS A 98 6.26 -13.55 -2.55
C LYS A 98 5.67 -12.30 -3.21
N ALA A 99 4.61 -11.70 -2.65
CA ALA A 99 4.00 -10.51 -3.25
C ALA A 99 4.96 -9.33 -3.37
N CYS A 100 5.75 -9.08 -2.31
CA CYS A 100 6.78 -8.05 -2.33
C CYS A 100 7.84 -8.29 -3.40
N GLU A 101 8.24 -9.55 -3.63
CA GLU A 101 9.21 -9.91 -4.66
C GLU A 101 8.65 -9.67 -6.08
N SER A 102 7.38 -10.03 -6.32
CA SER A 102 6.69 -9.73 -7.57
C SER A 102 6.60 -8.23 -7.82
N ILE A 103 6.19 -7.44 -6.82
CA ILE A 103 6.13 -5.97 -6.91
C ILE A 103 7.51 -5.40 -7.24
N LYS A 104 8.56 -5.81 -6.52
CA LYS A 104 9.94 -5.38 -6.77
C LYS A 104 10.38 -5.67 -8.21
N THR A 105 10.09 -6.88 -8.71
CA THR A 105 10.45 -7.30 -10.05
C THR A 105 9.75 -6.46 -11.12
N ILE A 106 8.45 -6.20 -10.95
CA ILE A 106 7.65 -5.39 -11.87
C ILE A 106 8.15 -3.95 -11.88
N LEU A 107 8.30 -3.34 -10.70
CA LEU A 107 8.76 -1.96 -10.57
C LEU A 107 10.17 -1.80 -11.15
N LYS A 108 11.08 -2.75 -10.92
CA LYS A 108 12.45 -2.70 -11.44
C LYS A 108 12.49 -2.82 -12.97
N THR A 109 11.65 -3.68 -13.54
CA THR A 109 11.62 -3.95 -14.99
C THR A 109 10.95 -2.83 -15.78
N ASN A 110 9.93 -2.18 -15.19
CA ASN A 110 9.10 -1.19 -15.89
C ASN A 110 9.38 0.25 -15.42
N LYS A 111 10.48 0.50 -14.71
CA LYS A 111 10.79 1.85 -14.18
C LYS A 111 11.09 2.85 -15.30
N GLN A 112 10.64 4.08 -15.10
CA GLN A 112 11.12 5.22 -15.87
C GLN A 112 12.59 5.52 -15.57
N ARG A 113 13.28 6.15 -16.52
CA ARG A 113 14.69 6.52 -16.37
C ARG A 113 14.86 7.50 -15.21
N GLY A 114 15.78 7.21 -14.30
CA GLY A 114 16.07 8.07 -13.14
C GLY A 114 15.14 7.88 -11.94
N VAL A 115 14.15 6.98 -12.03
CA VAL A 115 13.25 6.64 -10.92
C VAL A 115 13.73 5.40 -10.20
N SER A 116 13.69 5.42 -8.87
CA SER A 116 13.94 4.30 -7.98
C SER A 116 12.77 4.04 -7.05
N TYR A 117 12.61 2.78 -6.64
CA TYR A 117 11.55 2.35 -5.74
C TYR A 117 12.14 1.63 -4.54
N GLN A 118 11.59 1.90 -3.37
CA GLN A 118 11.78 1.08 -2.18
C GLN A 118 10.48 0.32 -1.92
N VAL A 119 10.55 -1.00 -1.80
CA VAL A 119 9.36 -1.82 -1.55
C VAL A 119 9.41 -2.34 -0.13
N LEU A 120 8.37 -2.00 0.63
CA LEU A 120 8.20 -2.42 2.01
C LEU A 120 6.99 -3.35 2.13
N SER A 121 7.04 -4.24 3.12
CA SER A 121 5.88 -5.00 3.59
C SER A 121 5.41 -4.41 4.90
N ASN A 122 4.13 -4.07 5.01
CA ASN A 122 3.51 -3.62 6.24
C ASN A 122 2.15 -4.32 6.43
N PRO A 123 2.16 -5.61 6.79
CA PRO A 123 0.93 -6.39 6.90
C PRO A 123 0.01 -5.78 7.96
N GLU A 124 -1.29 -5.83 7.68
CA GLU A 124 -2.33 -5.41 8.62
C GLU A 124 -2.87 -6.59 9.46
N PHE A 125 -3.15 -6.31 10.74
CA PHE A 125 -3.69 -7.27 11.70
C PHE A 125 -5.03 -6.78 12.25
N LEU A 126 -5.96 -6.43 11.36
CA LEU A 126 -7.26 -5.86 11.71
C LEU A 126 -8.33 -6.94 11.79
N ALA A 127 -9.22 -6.86 12.77
CA ALA A 127 -10.42 -7.68 12.81
C ALA A 127 -11.67 -6.87 12.41
N GLU A 128 -12.59 -7.54 11.72
CA GLU A 128 -13.90 -6.95 11.41
C GLU A 128 -14.64 -6.61 12.72
N GLY A 129 -15.25 -5.42 12.77
CA GLY A 129 -15.87 -4.88 13.99
C GLY A 129 -14.94 -4.10 14.93
N SER A 130 -13.62 -4.34 14.93
CA SER A 130 -12.65 -3.65 15.82
C SER A 130 -11.52 -2.89 15.12
N ALA A 131 -11.44 -2.92 13.79
CA ALA A 131 -10.38 -2.26 13.02
C ALA A 131 -9.99 -0.83 13.46
N ILE A 132 -10.93 0.04 13.87
CA ILE A 132 -10.55 1.37 14.41
C ILE A 132 -9.74 1.25 15.70
N HIS A 133 -10.18 0.41 16.64
CA HIS A 133 -9.44 0.15 17.87
C HIS A 133 -8.08 -0.47 17.56
N ASP A 134 -8.03 -1.47 16.68
CA ASP A 134 -6.81 -2.18 16.30
C ASP A 134 -5.80 -1.27 15.58
N LEU A 135 -6.27 -0.25 14.86
CA LEU A 135 -5.42 0.78 14.25
C LEU A 135 -4.87 1.79 15.26
N LEU A 136 -5.66 2.13 16.30
CA LEU A 136 -5.27 3.12 17.32
C LEU A 136 -4.38 2.52 18.41
N ALA A 137 -4.56 1.25 18.73
CA ALA A 137 -3.82 0.53 19.76
C ALA A 137 -3.42 -0.88 19.25
N PRO A 138 -2.54 -0.97 18.23
CA PRO A 138 -2.09 -2.26 17.74
C PRO A 138 -1.16 -2.94 18.74
N ASP A 139 -1.26 -4.26 18.88
CA ASP A 139 -0.30 -5.06 19.68
C ASP A 139 1.13 -4.92 19.14
N ARG A 140 1.28 -4.82 17.81
CA ARG A 140 2.53 -4.56 17.11
C ARG A 140 2.30 -4.02 15.71
N VAL A 141 3.26 -3.23 15.23
CA VAL A 141 3.36 -2.83 13.81
C VAL A 141 4.56 -3.56 13.21
N LEU A 142 4.33 -4.35 12.17
CA LEU A 142 5.39 -5.06 11.45
C LEU A 142 5.72 -4.29 10.17
N ILE A 143 7.00 -3.94 9.98
CA ILE A 143 7.52 -3.33 8.76
C ILE A 143 8.73 -4.13 8.31
N GLY A 144 8.66 -4.70 7.10
CA GLY A 144 9.77 -5.37 6.43
C GLY A 144 10.27 -4.54 5.25
N GLY A 145 11.58 -4.57 5.01
CA GLY A 145 12.24 -3.91 3.89
C GLY A 145 13.59 -4.54 3.61
N ASP A 146 14.28 -4.06 2.57
CA ASP A 146 15.63 -4.53 2.25
C ASP A 146 16.66 -4.03 3.27
N GLU A 147 17.68 -4.85 3.55
CA GLU A 147 18.83 -4.52 4.41
C GLU A 147 19.85 -3.63 3.68
N THR A 148 19.37 -2.57 3.04
CA THR A 148 20.19 -1.52 2.41
C THR A 148 20.02 -0.21 3.16
N ILE A 149 20.89 0.76 2.88
CA ILE A 149 20.79 2.11 3.45
C ILE A 149 19.46 2.74 3.02
N GLU A 150 19.10 2.60 1.76
CA GLU A 150 17.85 3.13 1.20
C GLU A 150 16.61 2.43 1.79
N GLY A 151 16.69 1.11 2.01
CA GLY A 151 15.64 0.32 2.64
C GLY A 151 15.42 0.74 4.10
N SER A 152 16.49 0.90 4.87
CA SER A 152 16.43 1.39 6.26
C SER A 152 15.85 2.81 6.34
N LEU A 153 16.23 3.70 5.42
CA LEU A 153 15.65 5.04 5.32
C LEU A 153 14.16 5.00 4.95
N ALA A 154 13.74 4.07 4.09
CA ALA A 154 12.33 3.89 3.75
C ALA A 154 11.52 3.37 4.94
N ILE A 155 12.04 2.40 5.70
CA ILE A 155 11.41 1.91 6.94
C ILE A 155 11.23 3.07 7.92
N LYS A 156 12.27 3.88 8.13
CA LYS A 156 12.22 5.05 9.03
C LYS A 156 11.25 6.13 8.58
N LYS A 157 10.97 6.25 7.28
CA LYS A 157 9.97 7.19 6.74
C LYS A 157 8.54 6.71 6.97
N LEU A 158 8.33 5.40 7.07
CA LEU A 158 7.01 4.80 7.30
C LEU A 158 6.65 4.74 8.80
N SER A 159 7.64 4.57 9.69
CA SER A 159 7.50 4.59 11.14
C SER A 159 7.33 5.99 11.71
#